data_AF-A0A9X5XGX3-F1
#
_entry.id   AF-A0A9X5XGX3-F1
#
_cell.length_a   1.000
_cell.length_b   1.000
_cell.length_c   1.000
_cell.angle_alpha   90.00
_cell.angle_beta   90.00
_cell.angle_gamma   90.00
#
_symmetry.space_group_name_H-M   'P 1'
#
loop_
_entity.id
_entity.type
_entity.pdbx_description
1 polymer ?
#
loop_
_entity_poly.entity_id
_entity_poly.type
_entity_poly.pdbx_seq_one_letter_code
_entity_poly.pdbx_strand_id
1 'polypeptide(L)'
;MTHPEALEYSNFAGARMLLEPYYGWSRRIPDEPSEWQKKLFPLIRGIRTAERDGGRNLREIATELRLAAELFEEFPGGSHKALNRIPCAETEERTSEVLREIARHLEDWNADWRRYGETPMDVWELGLRFPRFSQILPIYFGQDGMAISDDMQDATVEEGICMYIDQTHPRCPWYLPSVVAECYQALALFHTEHQMDRFFSHAAMAGGSGSEDFLDFFPLFARLCIEHLKEAHSPLWEPEQN
;
A
#
# COMPACT_ATOMS: atom_id res chain seq x y z
N MET A 1 -17.35 -4.01 18.11
CA MET A 1 -17.36 -2.58 18.48
C MET A 1 -16.26 -1.89 17.70
N THR A 2 -16.60 -1.14 16.67
CA THR A 2 -15.65 -0.27 15.95
C THR A 2 -15.36 0.93 16.84
N HIS A 3 -14.11 1.05 17.32
CA HIS A 3 -13.69 2.22 18.09
C HIS A 3 -13.89 3.48 17.23
N PRO A 4 -14.54 4.55 17.75
CA PRO A 4 -14.72 5.82 17.02
C PRO A 4 -13.40 6.37 16.48
N GLU A 5 -12.32 6.12 17.21
CA GLU A 5 -10.95 6.50 16.86
C GLU A 5 -10.41 5.81 15.60
N ALA A 6 -10.84 4.57 15.32
CA ALA A 6 -10.47 3.83 14.11
C ALA A 6 -11.25 4.31 12.88
N LEU A 7 -12.48 4.78 13.08
CA LEU A 7 -13.28 5.45 12.05
C LEU A 7 -12.67 6.80 11.66
N GLU A 8 -12.28 7.62 12.63
CA GLU A 8 -11.63 8.92 12.37
C GLU A 8 -10.25 8.76 11.69
N TYR A 9 -9.48 7.73 12.07
CA TYR A 9 -8.23 7.42 11.37
C TYR A 9 -8.49 6.96 9.94
N SER A 10 -9.55 6.20 9.65
CA SER A 10 -9.84 5.74 8.29
C SER A 10 -10.30 6.85 7.33
N ASN A 11 -10.76 8.00 7.84
CA ASN A 11 -11.41 9.04 7.02
C ASN A 11 -10.49 9.71 5.98
N PHE A 12 -9.16 9.63 6.15
CA PHE A 12 -8.18 10.23 5.23
C PHE A 12 -7.16 9.20 4.72
N ALA A 13 -7.55 7.94 4.59
CA ALA A 13 -6.63 6.89 4.17
C ALA A 13 -6.06 7.12 2.75
N GLY A 14 -6.89 7.56 1.81
CA GLY A 14 -6.47 7.89 0.46
C GLY A 14 -5.60 9.15 0.40
N ALA A 15 -5.94 10.19 1.16
CA ALA A 15 -5.12 11.41 1.27
C ALA A 15 -3.73 11.11 1.88
N ARG A 16 -3.65 10.29 2.94
CA ARG A 16 -2.35 9.88 3.52
C ARG A 16 -1.51 9.08 2.54
N MET A 17 -2.13 8.13 1.84
CA MET A 17 -1.46 7.33 0.81
C MET A 17 -0.89 8.24 -0.29
N LEU A 18 -1.67 9.19 -0.81
CA LEU A 18 -1.19 10.13 -1.82
C LEU A 18 -0.04 11.03 -1.30
N LEU A 19 -0.12 11.46 -0.04
CA LEU A 19 0.86 12.37 0.56
C LEU A 19 2.04 11.66 1.22
N GLU A 20 2.11 10.33 1.13
CA GLU A 20 3.18 9.51 1.69
C GLU A 20 4.60 9.92 1.25
N PRO A 21 4.83 10.38 -0.01
CA PRO A 21 6.14 10.92 -0.39
C PRO A 21 6.63 12.08 0.48
N TYR A 22 5.71 12.79 1.14
CA TYR A 22 5.98 13.91 2.06
C TYR A 22 5.90 13.50 3.54
N TYR A 23 5.73 12.22 3.84
CA TYR A 23 5.71 11.76 5.23
C TYR A 23 7.11 11.78 5.86
N GLY A 24 7.22 12.34 7.06
CA GLY A 24 8.46 12.41 7.85
C GLY A 24 8.74 13.80 8.42
N TRP A 25 9.56 13.87 9.48
CA TRP A 25 9.79 15.07 10.29
C TRP A 25 10.36 16.28 9.53
N SER A 26 11.03 16.06 8.39
CA SER A 26 11.66 17.11 7.58
C SER A 26 11.05 17.25 6.19
N ARG A 27 9.98 16.50 5.89
CA ARG A 27 9.34 16.53 4.57
C ARG A 27 8.04 17.31 4.69
N ARG A 28 7.98 18.45 3.99
CA ARG A 28 6.80 19.30 3.86
C ARG A 28 6.35 19.27 2.41
N ILE A 29 5.07 19.57 2.18
CA ILE A 29 4.55 19.74 0.82
C ILE A 29 5.07 21.09 0.29
N PRO A 30 5.79 21.12 -0.85
CA PRO A 30 6.22 22.38 -1.44
C PRO A 30 5.05 23.34 -1.66
N ASP A 31 5.31 24.60 -1.44
CA ASP A 31 4.34 25.67 -1.64
C ASP A 31 4.03 25.93 -3.13
N GLU A 32 4.93 25.48 -4.01
CA GLU A 32 4.90 25.67 -5.46
C GLU A 32 4.23 24.47 -6.18
N PRO A 33 3.13 24.69 -6.92
CA PRO A 33 2.41 23.63 -7.63
C PRO A 33 3.25 22.75 -8.55
N SER A 34 4.16 23.34 -9.30
CA SER A 34 4.96 22.59 -10.26
C SER A 34 5.86 21.53 -9.60
N GLU A 35 6.29 21.76 -8.35
CA GLU A 35 7.14 20.83 -7.61
C GLU A 35 6.36 19.63 -7.10
N TRP A 36 5.23 19.87 -6.41
CA TRP A 36 4.44 18.75 -5.90
C TRP A 36 3.73 17.99 -7.00
N GLN A 37 3.31 18.63 -8.09
CA GLN A 37 2.74 17.93 -9.25
C GLN A 37 3.74 16.96 -9.87
N LYS A 38 5.00 17.38 -10.01
CA LYS A 38 6.06 16.50 -10.53
C LYS A 38 6.29 15.30 -9.63
N LYS A 39 6.30 15.52 -8.31
CA LYS A 39 6.56 14.47 -7.32
C LYS A 39 5.39 13.49 -7.15
N LEU A 40 4.15 13.99 -7.18
CA LEU A 40 2.94 13.18 -7.05
C LEU A 40 2.54 12.48 -8.35
N PHE A 41 3.07 12.88 -9.50
CA PHE A 41 2.67 12.35 -10.80
C PHE A 41 2.67 10.81 -10.88
N PRO A 42 3.76 10.09 -10.51
CA PRO A 42 3.78 8.62 -10.58
C PRO A 42 2.70 8.00 -9.70
N LEU A 43 2.48 8.56 -8.51
CA LEU A 43 1.50 8.02 -7.57
C LEU A 43 0.06 8.27 -8.05
N ILE A 44 -0.25 9.46 -8.56
CA ILE A 44 -1.55 9.76 -9.17
C ILE A 44 -1.83 8.82 -10.36
N ARG A 45 -0.79 8.54 -11.17
CA ARG A 45 -0.85 7.56 -12.26
C ARG A 45 -1.14 6.14 -11.75
N GLY A 46 -0.47 5.73 -10.67
CA GLY A 46 -0.71 4.45 -10.01
C GLY A 46 -2.15 4.30 -9.52
N ILE A 47 -2.68 5.32 -8.83
CA ILE A 47 -4.06 5.35 -8.33
C ILE A 47 -5.07 5.20 -9.48
N ARG A 48 -4.87 5.94 -10.57
CA ARG A 48 -5.71 5.81 -11.78
C ARG A 48 -5.68 4.42 -12.39
N THR A 49 -4.57 3.72 -12.27
CA THR A 49 -4.47 2.36 -12.77
C THR A 49 -5.17 1.39 -11.82
N ALA A 50 -4.97 1.54 -10.51
CA ALA A 50 -5.62 0.73 -9.48
C ALA A 50 -7.15 0.93 -9.43
N GLU A 51 -7.67 2.10 -9.82
CA GLU A 51 -9.11 2.36 -9.97
C GLU A 51 -9.79 1.32 -10.88
N ARG A 52 -9.09 0.80 -11.90
CA ARG A 52 -9.62 -0.23 -12.82
C ARG A 52 -9.79 -1.59 -12.15
N ASP A 53 -9.03 -1.84 -11.09
CA ASP A 53 -9.03 -3.08 -10.32
C ASP A 53 -9.87 -2.94 -9.04
N GLY A 54 -10.73 -1.91 -8.95
CA GLY A 54 -11.60 -1.65 -7.81
C GLY A 54 -10.94 -0.89 -6.65
N GLY A 55 -9.77 -0.28 -6.88
CA GLY A 55 -9.10 0.59 -5.93
C GLY A 55 -9.79 1.95 -5.75
N ARG A 56 -9.31 2.74 -4.77
CA ARG A 56 -9.78 4.12 -4.55
C ARG A 56 -9.59 4.97 -5.80
N ASN A 57 -10.53 5.86 -6.06
CA ASN A 57 -10.44 6.78 -7.19
C ASN A 57 -9.94 8.18 -6.78
N LEU A 58 -9.46 8.95 -7.76
CA LEU A 58 -8.92 10.29 -7.51
C LEU A 58 -9.93 11.27 -6.90
N ARG A 59 -11.24 11.10 -7.16
CA ARG A 59 -12.29 11.99 -6.64
C ARG A 59 -12.55 11.76 -5.15
N GLU A 60 -12.50 10.50 -4.72
CA GLU A 60 -12.55 10.14 -3.29
C GLU A 60 -11.39 10.79 -2.55
N ILE A 61 -10.17 10.65 -3.08
CA ILE A 61 -8.97 11.25 -2.48
C ILE A 61 -9.03 12.78 -2.48
N ALA A 62 -9.52 13.40 -3.55
CA ALA A 62 -9.74 14.85 -3.60
C ALA A 62 -10.73 15.32 -2.53
N THR A 63 -11.77 14.54 -2.27
CA THR A 63 -12.74 14.82 -1.20
C THR A 63 -12.09 14.72 0.17
N GLU A 64 -11.31 13.67 0.43
CA GLU A 64 -10.55 13.52 1.67
C GLU A 64 -9.58 14.68 1.90
N LEU A 65 -8.88 15.15 0.87
CA LEU A 65 -7.96 16.30 0.96
C LEU A 65 -8.68 17.61 1.32
N ARG A 66 -9.89 17.83 0.81
CA ARG A 66 -10.69 19.02 1.17
C ARG A 66 -11.14 19.00 2.62
N LEU A 67 -11.62 17.84 3.08
CA LEU A 67 -12.00 17.65 4.48
C LEU A 67 -10.78 17.82 5.40
N ALA A 68 -9.62 17.34 5.00
CA ALA A 68 -8.38 17.60 5.74
C ALA A 68 -8.00 19.09 5.74
N ALA A 69 -8.17 19.80 4.62
CA ALA A 69 -7.93 21.23 4.53
C ALA A 69 -8.85 22.05 5.46
N GLU A 70 -10.13 21.69 5.53
CA GLU A 70 -11.11 22.30 6.46
C GLU A 70 -10.69 22.07 7.91
N LEU A 71 -10.26 20.85 8.27
CA LEU A 71 -9.75 20.56 9.60
C LEU A 71 -8.45 21.33 9.93
N PHE A 72 -7.57 21.59 8.96
CA PHE A 72 -6.39 22.43 9.18
C PHE A 72 -6.74 23.91 9.39
N GLU A 73 -7.87 24.39 8.88
CA GLU A 73 -8.34 25.75 9.21
C GLU A 73 -8.83 25.84 10.66
N GLU A 74 -9.50 24.81 11.15
CA GLU A 74 -9.96 24.72 12.54
C GLU A 74 -8.81 24.41 13.51
N PHE A 75 -7.83 23.61 13.08
CA PHE A 75 -6.68 23.16 13.86
C PHE A 75 -5.36 23.37 13.11
N PRO A 76 -4.86 24.63 13.00
CA PRO A 76 -3.69 24.97 12.18
C PRO A 76 -2.41 24.20 12.51
N GLY A 77 -2.21 23.85 13.79
CA GLY A 77 -1.06 23.06 14.24
C GLY A 77 -1.18 21.56 13.97
N GLY A 78 -2.22 21.09 13.27
CA GLY A 78 -2.43 19.65 13.00
C GLY A 78 -2.75 18.82 14.25
N SER A 79 -3.23 19.46 15.32
CA SER A 79 -3.48 18.80 16.61
C SER A 79 -4.69 17.86 16.61
N HIS A 80 -5.56 17.97 15.59
CA HIS A 80 -6.72 17.09 15.45
C HIS A 80 -6.28 15.65 15.11
N LYS A 81 -6.79 14.66 15.84
CA LYS A 81 -6.38 13.24 15.71
C LYS A 81 -6.50 12.71 14.28
N ALA A 82 -7.55 13.10 13.56
CA ALA A 82 -7.73 12.69 12.17
C ALA A 82 -6.61 13.20 11.23
N LEU A 83 -6.00 14.35 11.53
CA LEU A 83 -4.88 14.92 10.76
C LEU A 83 -3.55 14.20 11.00
N ASN A 84 -3.51 13.22 11.91
CA ASN A 84 -2.30 12.43 12.14
C ASN A 84 -1.76 11.84 10.82
N ARG A 85 -0.46 12.06 10.58
CA ARG A 85 0.28 11.67 9.37
C ARG A 85 -0.18 12.34 8.06
N ILE A 86 -1.01 13.39 8.13
CA ILE A 86 -1.17 14.30 7.00
C ILE A 86 -0.06 15.37 7.11
N PRO A 87 0.84 15.49 6.13
CA PRO A 87 1.92 16.47 6.18
C PRO A 87 1.39 17.89 5.95
N CYS A 88 2.02 18.87 6.62
CA CYS A 88 1.76 20.28 6.34
C CYS A 88 2.55 20.76 5.12
N ALA A 89 2.14 21.91 4.57
CA ALA A 89 2.93 22.63 3.57
C ALA A 89 4.23 23.21 4.16
N GLU A 90 5.14 23.65 3.30
CA GLU A 90 6.37 24.34 3.69
C GLU A 90 6.06 25.58 4.52
N THR A 91 5.10 26.37 4.05
CA THR A 91 4.48 27.44 4.84
C THR A 91 3.26 26.88 5.56
N GLU A 92 3.32 26.73 6.88
CA GLU A 92 2.25 26.07 7.66
C GLU A 92 0.88 26.75 7.47
N GLU A 93 0.85 28.08 7.36
CA GLU A 93 -0.37 28.86 7.13
C GLU A 93 -1.03 28.58 5.78
N ARG A 94 -0.27 28.06 4.80
CA ARG A 94 -0.77 27.69 3.47
C ARG A 94 -1.24 26.24 3.38
N THR A 95 -1.14 25.45 4.44
CA THR A 95 -1.47 24.02 4.41
C THR A 95 -2.86 23.74 3.86
N SER A 96 -3.89 24.47 4.32
CA SER A 96 -5.26 24.29 3.82
C SER A 96 -5.40 24.67 2.33
N GLU A 97 -4.72 25.72 1.89
CA GLU A 97 -4.70 26.15 0.49
C GLU A 97 -4.04 25.09 -0.40
N VAL A 98 -2.84 24.63 -0.04
CA VAL A 98 -2.07 23.62 -0.80
C VAL A 98 -2.84 22.30 -0.91
N LEU A 99 -3.47 21.84 0.17
CA LEU A 99 -4.30 20.63 0.13
C LEU A 99 -5.48 20.77 -0.84
N ARG A 100 -6.12 21.95 -0.91
CA ARG A 100 -7.19 22.24 -1.88
C ARG A 100 -6.68 22.35 -3.31
N GLU A 101 -5.48 22.88 -3.52
CA GLU A 101 -4.84 22.91 -4.84
C GLU A 101 -4.57 21.50 -5.36
N ILE A 102 -4.03 20.63 -4.52
CA ILE A 102 -3.83 19.21 -4.85
C ILE A 102 -5.19 18.57 -5.16
N ALA A 103 -6.21 18.77 -4.32
CA ALA A 103 -7.55 18.22 -4.56
C ALA A 103 -8.13 18.63 -5.93
N ARG A 104 -8.04 19.91 -6.30
CA ARG A 104 -8.45 20.39 -7.63
C ARG A 104 -7.66 19.71 -8.75
N HIS A 105 -6.35 19.60 -8.59
CA HIS A 105 -5.49 18.94 -9.57
C HIS A 105 -5.84 17.47 -9.80
N LEU A 106 -6.27 16.74 -8.76
CA LEU A 106 -6.72 15.35 -8.89
C LEU A 106 -8.01 15.22 -9.71
N GLU A 107 -8.94 16.17 -9.56
CA GLU A 107 -10.21 16.16 -10.30
C GLU A 107 -10.02 16.53 -11.77
N ASP A 108 -9.16 17.52 -12.02
CA ASP A 108 -8.80 18.00 -13.35
C ASP A 108 -7.73 17.12 -14.01
N TRP A 109 -7.33 16.01 -13.36
CA TRP A 109 -6.24 15.18 -13.84
C TRP A 109 -6.53 14.60 -15.21
N ASN A 110 -5.79 15.12 -16.19
CA ASN A 110 -5.77 14.67 -17.57
C ASN A 110 -4.33 14.65 -18.07
N ALA A 111 -3.61 13.57 -17.77
CA ALA A 111 -2.22 13.42 -18.20
C ALA A 111 -2.14 13.07 -19.69
N ASP A 112 -1.27 13.77 -20.42
CA ASP A 112 -0.87 13.38 -21.77
C ASP A 112 -0.26 11.96 -21.73
N TRP A 113 -0.71 11.10 -22.64
CA TRP A 113 -0.26 9.71 -22.79
C TRP A 113 1.25 9.60 -23.02
N ARG A 114 1.90 10.64 -23.58
CA ARG A 114 3.37 10.69 -23.72
C ARG A 114 4.07 10.77 -22.37
N ARG A 115 3.66 11.72 -21.53
CA ARG A 115 4.16 11.86 -20.16
C ARG A 115 3.88 10.60 -19.34
N TYR A 116 2.77 9.93 -19.63
CA TYR A 116 2.37 8.65 -19.04
C TYR A 116 3.33 7.50 -19.38
N GLY A 117 3.90 7.45 -20.58
CA GLY A 117 4.85 6.40 -20.99
C GLY A 117 6.30 6.69 -20.64
N GLU A 118 6.71 7.95 -20.61
CA GLU A 118 8.10 8.37 -20.43
C GLU A 118 8.53 8.48 -18.97
N THR A 119 7.59 8.63 -18.04
CA THR A 119 7.90 8.73 -16.61
C THR A 119 8.10 7.32 -16.02
N PRO A 120 9.29 6.98 -15.47
CA PRO A 120 9.48 5.69 -14.80
C PRO A 120 8.51 5.51 -13.63
N MET A 121 8.11 4.27 -13.32
CA MET A 121 7.36 4.01 -12.10
C MET A 121 8.27 4.21 -10.90
N ASP A 122 7.78 4.91 -9.87
CA ASP A 122 8.49 5.03 -8.61
C ASP A 122 8.03 3.97 -7.61
N VAL A 123 8.69 3.95 -6.44
CA VAL A 123 8.41 2.97 -5.39
C VAL A 123 6.98 3.05 -4.87
N TRP A 124 6.39 4.25 -4.82
CA TRP A 124 5.04 4.46 -4.28
C TRP A 124 3.98 4.00 -5.28
N GLU A 125 4.17 4.33 -6.56
CA GLU A 125 3.33 3.83 -7.64
C GLU A 125 3.36 2.31 -7.73
N LEU A 126 4.55 1.71 -7.67
CA LEU A 126 4.68 0.26 -7.61
C LEU A 126 4.08 -0.33 -6.34
N GLY A 127 4.15 0.37 -5.20
CA GLY A 127 3.54 -0.06 -3.95
C GLY A 127 2.03 -0.30 -4.05
N LEU A 128 1.32 0.51 -4.84
CA LEU A 128 -0.12 0.36 -5.07
C LEU A 128 -0.50 -0.95 -5.78
N ARG A 129 0.47 -1.62 -6.41
CA ARG A 129 0.28 -2.92 -7.06
C ARG A 129 0.26 -4.08 -6.08
N PHE A 130 0.71 -3.87 -4.84
CA PHE A 130 0.92 -4.93 -3.84
C PHE A 130 0.26 -4.61 -2.48
N PRO A 131 -1.07 -4.33 -2.45
CA PRO A 131 -1.76 -3.94 -1.23
C PRO A 131 -1.84 -5.04 -0.16
N ARG A 132 -1.71 -6.33 -0.50
CA ARG A 132 -1.64 -7.42 0.49
C ARG A 132 -0.24 -7.61 1.02
N PHE A 133 0.78 -7.54 0.19
CA PHE A 133 2.17 -7.64 0.65
C PHE A 133 2.54 -6.51 1.60
N SER A 134 2.00 -5.30 1.41
CA SER A 134 2.19 -4.20 2.38
C SER A 134 1.61 -4.50 3.77
N GLN A 135 0.65 -5.42 3.87
CA GLN A 135 0.08 -5.87 5.14
C GLN A 135 0.83 -7.08 5.70
N ILE A 136 1.25 -7.99 4.82
CA ILE A 136 1.74 -9.32 5.21
C ILE A 136 3.24 -9.32 5.44
N LEU A 137 4.03 -8.73 4.54
CA LEU A 137 5.49 -8.81 4.63
C LEU A 137 6.04 -8.17 5.92
N PRO A 138 5.51 -7.04 6.43
CA PRO A 138 5.90 -6.54 7.75
C PRO A 138 5.56 -7.50 8.91
N ILE A 139 4.45 -8.24 8.83
CA ILE A 139 4.04 -9.20 9.86
C ILE A 139 4.92 -10.45 9.78
N TYR A 140 5.35 -10.83 8.57
CA TYR A 140 6.17 -12.01 8.37
C TYR A 140 7.65 -11.73 8.68
N PHE A 141 8.20 -10.64 8.14
CA PHE A 141 9.63 -10.31 8.14
C PHE A 141 10.00 -9.09 9.00
N GLY A 142 9.04 -8.40 9.62
CA GLY A 142 9.32 -7.24 10.46
C GLY A 142 10.08 -7.58 11.74
N GLN A 143 10.48 -6.56 12.51
CA GLN A 143 11.30 -6.73 13.73
C GLN A 143 10.66 -7.63 14.80
N ASP A 144 9.33 -7.72 14.82
CA ASP A 144 8.55 -8.63 15.66
C ASP A 144 7.80 -9.69 14.80
N GLY A 145 8.30 -9.93 13.59
CA GLY A 145 7.64 -10.75 12.59
C GLY A 145 7.75 -12.23 12.90
N MET A 146 6.83 -13.01 12.32
CA MET A 146 6.79 -14.47 12.52
C MET A 146 8.13 -15.14 12.22
N ALA A 147 8.85 -14.70 11.18
CA ALA A 147 10.17 -15.23 10.80
C ALA A 147 11.30 -14.88 11.80
N ILE A 148 11.08 -13.96 12.73
CA ILE A 148 12.06 -13.53 13.76
C ILE A 148 11.66 -14.03 15.16
N SER A 149 10.46 -14.59 15.35
CA SER A 149 10.01 -15.09 16.66
C SER A 149 10.89 -16.23 17.20
N ASP A 150 11.07 -16.31 18.52
CA ASP A 150 11.91 -17.32 19.18
C ASP A 150 11.48 -18.76 18.83
N ASP A 151 10.18 -18.99 18.55
CA ASP A 151 9.62 -20.28 18.12
C ASP A 151 10.02 -20.66 16.68
N MET A 152 10.55 -19.70 15.90
CA MET A 152 10.86 -19.80 14.48
C MET A 152 12.35 -19.70 14.18
N GLN A 153 13.19 -19.59 15.21
CA GLN A 153 14.64 -19.39 15.07
C GLN A 153 15.33 -20.57 14.34
N ASP A 154 14.73 -21.76 14.38
CA ASP A 154 15.17 -22.98 13.69
C ASP A 154 14.21 -23.45 12.58
N ALA A 155 13.14 -22.70 12.30
CA ALA A 155 12.11 -23.12 11.37
C ALA A 155 12.48 -22.80 9.92
N THR A 156 12.10 -23.71 9.02
CA THR A 156 12.25 -23.53 7.57
C THR A 156 11.27 -22.48 7.04
N VAL A 157 11.58 -21.93 5.86
CA VAL A 157 10.69 -21.00 5.14
C VAL A 157 9.29 -21.58 4.93
N GLU A 158 9.22 -22.86 4.60
CA GLU A 158 7.97 -23.58 4.38
C GLU A 158 7.14 -23.66 5.67
N GLU A 159 7.76 -23.99 6.81
CA GLU A 159 7.10 -23.98 8.11
C GLU A 159 6.58 -22.58 8.49
N GLY A 160 7.34 -21.54 8.19
CA GLY A 160 6.90 -20.15 8.39
C GLY A 160 5.69 -19.78 7.56
N ILE A 161 5.69 -20.15 6.27
CA ILE A 161 4.55 -19.92 5.38
C ILE A 161 3.31 -20.68 5.87
N CYS A 162 3.45 -21.95 6.25
CA CYS A 162 2.36 -22.76 6.77
C CYS A 162 1.76 -22.15 8.05
N MET A 163 2.60 -21.68 8.97
CA MET A 163 2.15 -21.01 10.17
C MET A 163 1.38 -19.71 9.87
N TYR A 164 1.82 -18.91 8.90
CA TYR A 164 1.06 -17.73 8.45
C TYR A 164 -0.32 -18.12 7.88
N ILE A 165 -0.38 -19.18 7.09
CA ILE A 165 -1.62 -19.72 6.53
C ILE A 165 -2.58 -20.13 7.66
N ASP A 166 -2.07 -20.84 8.68
CA ASP A 166 -2.83 -21.27 9.85
C ASP A 166 -3.38 -20.08 10.65
N GLN A 167 -2.58 -19.04 10.86
CA GLN A 167 -3.02 -17.81 11.53
C GLN A 167 -4.10 -17.04 10.75
N THR A 168 -4.12 -17.21 9.42
CA THR A 168 -5.13 -16.58 8.56
C THR A 168 -6.48 -17.34 8.60
N HIS A 169 -6.49 -18.58 9.09
CA HIS A 169 -7.69 -19.40 9.23
C HIS A 169 -8.67 -18.80 10.28
N PRO A 170 -10.00 -18.83 10.05
CA PRO A 170 -10.75 -19.40 8.92
C PRO A 170 -11.01 -18.42 7.77
N ARG A 171 -10.37 -17.26 7.75
CA ARG A 171 -10.62 -16.23 6.73
C ARG A 171 -9.76 -16.39 5.48
N CYS A 172 -8.89 -17.38 5.43
CA CYS A 172 -7.97 -17.65 4.33
C CYS A 172 -8.61 -17.71 2.93
N PRO A 173 -9.86 -18.16 2.71
CA PRO A 173 -10.51 -18.06 1.40
C PRO A 173 -10.62 -16.64 0.85
N TRP A 174 -10.69 -15.63 1.73
CA TRP A 174 -10.85 -14.22 1.37
C TRP A 174 -9.52 -13.45 1.29
N TYR A 175 -8.44 -14.04 1.80
CA TYR A 175 -7.14 -13.36 1.90
C TYR A 175 -6.07 -14.00 1.01
N LEU A 176 -5.92 -15.33 1.07
CA LEU A 176 -4.84 -16.03 0.36
C LEU A 176 -4.89 -15.91 -1.18
N PRO A 177 -6.06 -15.86 -1.85
CA PRO A 177 -6.07 -15.67 -3.31
C PRO A 177 -5.40 -14.38 -3.78
N SER A 178 -5.53 -13.28 -3.02
CA SER A 178 -4.85 -12.01 -3.33
C SER A 178 -3.35 -12.10 -3.09
N VAL A 179 -2.90 -12.87 -2.10
CA VAL A 179 -1.46 -13.14 -1.86
C VAL A 179 -0.85 -13.88 -3.05
N VAL A 180 -1.54 -14.91 -3.54
CA VAL A 180 -1.13 -15.67 -4.73
C VAL A 180 -1.01 -14.75 -5.95
N ALA A 181 -2.02 -13.88 -6.17
CA ALA A 181 -1.99 -12.94 -7.29
C ALA A 181 -0.79 -11.98 -7.20
N GLU A 182 -0.52 -11.44 -6.01
CA GLU A 182 0.61 -10.52 -5.80
C GLU A 182 1.98 -11.21 -5.93
N CYS A 183 2.12 -12.48 -5.56
CA CYS A 183 3.33 -13.28 -5.83
C CYS A 183 3.65 -13.32 -7.33
N TYR A 184 2.66 -13.70 -8.16
CA TYR A 184 2.87 -13.78 -9.60
C TYR A 184 3.03 -12.42 -10.25
N GLN A 185 2.36 -11.40 -9.72
CA GLN A 185 2.54 -10.03 -10.18
C GLN A 185 3.95 -9.50 -9.89
N ALA A 186 4.54 -9.86 -8.73
CA ALA A 186 5.92 -9.51 -8.41
C ALA A 186 6.90 -10.16 -9.40
N LEU A 187 6.73 -11.46 -9.65
CA LEU A 187 7.53 -12.21 -10.62
C LEU A 187 7.40 -11.68 -12.06
N ALA A 188 6.27 -11.05 -12.40
CA ALA A 188 6.06 -10.45 -13.72
C ALA A 188 6.66 -9.04 -13.86
N LEU A 189 6.78 -8.28 -12.76
CA LEU A 189 7.21 -6.88 -12.78
C LEU A 189 8.70 -6.70 -12.44
N PHE A 190 9.27 -7.59 -11.63
CA PHE A 190 10.67 -7.55 -11.23
C PHE A 190 11.41 -8.72 -11.88
N HIS A 191 12.50 -8.40 -12.58
CA HIS A 191 13.21 -9.38 -13.41
C HIS A 191 14.47 -9.94 -12.74
N THR A 192 14.86 -9.38 -11.59
CA THR A 192 16.04 -9.83 -10.84
C THR A 192 15.80 -9.77 -9.34
N GLU A 193 16.50 -10.63 -8.59
CA GLU A 193 16.47 -10.66 -7.13
C GLU A 193 16.84 -9.29 -6.53
N HIS A 194 17.87 -8.65 -7.06
CA HIS A 194 18.28 -7.32 -6.61
C HIS A 194 17.16 -6.26 -6.72
N GLN A 195 16.31 -6.35 -7.74
CA GLN A 195 15.16 -5.44 -7.87
C GLN A 195 14.08 -5.75 -6.82
N MET A 196 13.83 -7.04 -6.57
CA MET A 196 12.88 -7.50 -5.56
C MET A 196 13.33 -7.11 -4.15
N ASP A 197 14.57 -7.41 -3.76
CA ASP A 197 15.11 -7.07 -2.44
C ASP A 197 15.09 -5.55 -2.17
N ARG A 198 15.48 -4.74 -3.16
CA ARG A 198 15.43 -3.29 -3.03
C ARG A 198 14.00 -2.78 -2.78
N PHE A 199 13.00 -3.43 -3.38
CA PHE A 199 11.61 -3.01 -3.28
C PHE A 199 10.91 -3.55 -2.03
N PHE A 200 10.97 -4.87 -1.80
CA PHE A 200 10.23 -5.59 -0.76
C PHE A 200 10.90 -5.51 0.62
N SER A 201 12.24 -5.58 0.71
CA SER A 201 12.94 -5.50 2.01
C SER A 201 13.10 -4.06 2.52
N HIS A 202 13.28 -3.10 1.62
CA HIS A 202 13.73 -1.75 1.97
C HIS A 202 12.72 -0.66 1.67
N ALA A 203 12.47 -0.41 0.39
CA ALA A 203 11.95 0.88 -0.05
C ALA A 203 10.44 1.06 0.20
N ALA A 204 9.63 0.01 0.01
CA ALA A 204 8.17 0.14 0.04
C ALA A 204 7.47 -0.71 1.11
N MET A 205 7.98 -1.90 1.41
CA MET A 205 7.22 -2.91 2.17
C MET A 205 7.83 -3.28 3.53
N ALA A 206 9.01 -2.75 3.88
CA ALA A 206 9.69 -3.00 5.16
C ALA A 206 9.78 -4.48 5.57
N GLY A 207 9.73 -5.40 4.61
CA GLY A 207 9.65 -6.84 4.85
C GLY A 207 11.03 -7.44 4.99
N GLY A 208 11.81 -6.97 5.97
CA GLY A 208 13.23 -7.29 6.24
C GLY A 208 13.79 -8.56 5.57
N SER A 209 15.00 -8.48 5.00
CA SER A 209 15.60 -9.61 4.30
C SER A 209 15.78 -10.81 5.25
N GLY A 210 14.93 -11.82 5.12
CA GLY A 210 15.32 -13.18 5.48
C GLY A 210 16.53 -13.59 4.65
N SER A 211 17.21 -14.67 5.02
CA SER A 211 18.35 -15.23 4.27
C SER A 211 17.99 -15.77 2.87
N GLU A 212 16.79 -15.48 2.36
CA GLU A 212 16.12 -16.19 1.29
C GLU A 212 15.82 -15.25 0.12
N ASP A 213 16.06 -15.73 -1.10
CA ASP A 213 15.83 -14.98 -2.33
C ASP A 213 14.31 -14.90 -2.64
N PHE A 214 13.80 -13.70 -2.93
CA PHE A 214 12.39 -13.50 -3.30
C PHE A 214 11.97 -14.29 -4.54
N LEU A 215 12.89 -14.52 -5.47
CA LEU A 215 12.67 -15.36 -6.65
C LEU A 215 12.31 -16.82 -6.30
N ASP A 216 12.78 -17.33 -5.17
CA ASP A 216 12.45 -18.68 -4.69
C ASP A 216 11.27 -18.64 -3.69
N PHE A 217 11.23 -17.61 -2.85
CA PHE A 217 10.18 -17.43 -1.85
C PHE A 217 8.78 -17.25 -2.46
N PHE A 218 8.59 -16.36 -3.45
CA PHE A 218 7.25 -16.06 -3.97
C PHE A 218 6.59 -17.26 -4.69
N PRO A 219 7.28 -18.06 -5.52
CA PRO A 219 6.71 -19.28 -6.06
C PRO A 219 6.30 -20.28 -4.97
N LEU A 220 7.13 -20.46 -3.94
CA LEU A 220 6.85 -21.35 -2.81
C LEU A 220 5.61 -20.87 -2.04
N PHE A 221 5.54 -19.58 -1.72
CA PHE A 221 4.44 -18.99 -0.98
C PHE A 221 3.11 -19.10 -1.74
N ALA A 222 3.12 -18.79 -3.04
CA ALA A 222 1.94 -18.95 -3.89
C ALA A 222 1.47 -20.41 -3.93
N ARG A 223 2.39 -21.37 -4.09
CA ARG A 223 2.09 -22.79 -4.14
C ARG A 223 1.42 -23.27 -2.85
N LEU A 224 2.02 -22.99 -1.69
CA LEU A 224 1.50 -23.43 -0.39
C LEU A 224 0.12 -22.81 -0.09
N CYS A 225 -0.09 -21.55 -0.45
CA CYS A 225 -1.42 -20.93 -0.35
C CYS A 225 -2.47 -21.65 -1.22
N ILE A 226 -2.13 -22.01 -2.45
CA ILE A 226 -3.02 -22.73 -3.37
C ILE A 226 -3.32 -24.13 -2.85
N GLU A 227 -2.31 -24.86 -2.37
CA GLU A 227 -2.44 -26.21 -1.82
C GLU A 227 -3.36 -26.20 -0.61
N HIS A 228 -3.11 -25.32 0.37
CA HIS A 228 -3.99 -25.14 1.52
C HIS A 228 -5.44 -24.86 1.11
N LEU A 229 -5.67 -23.93 0.17
CA LEU A 229 -7.02 -23.59 -0.28
C LEU A 229 -7.75 -24.78 -0.90
N LYS A 230 -7.04 -25.67 -1.62
CA LYS A 230 -7.63 -26.86 -2.24
C LYS A 230 -7.89 -27.98 -1.24
N GLU A 231 -7.04 -28.12 -0.23
CA GLU A 231 -7.12 -29.22 0.74
C GLU A 231 -8.07 -28.91 1.89
N ALA A 232 -8.03 -27.70 2.43
CA ALA A 232 -8.77 -27.32 3.64
C ALA A 232 -10.17 -26.76 3.35
N HIS A 233 -10.48 -26.38 2.10
CA HIS A 233 -11.76 -25.77 1.74
C HIS A 233 -12.43 -26.50 0.57
N SER A 234 -13.72 -26.79 0.72
CA SER A 234 -14.57 -27.21 -0.39
C SER A 234 -14.63 -26.09 -1.45
N PRO A 235 -14.92 -26.43 -2.73
CA PRO A 235 -15.11 -25.42 -3.76
C PRO A 235 -16.07 -24.33 -3.28
N LEU A 236 -15.58 -23.09 -3.23
CA LEU A 236 -16.38 -21.95 -2.74
C LEU A 236 -17.53 -21.58 -3.68
N TRP A 237 -17.52 -22.16 -4.88
CA TRP A 237 -18.57 -22.05 -5.87
C TRP A 237 -18.82 -23.42 -6.49
N GLU A 238 -20.07 -23.86 -6.43
CA GLU A 238 -20.56 -25.03 -7.15
C GLU A 238 -21.48 -24.53 -8.27
N PRO A 239 -21.20 -24.82 -9.55
CA PRO A 239 -22.13 -24.52 -10.61
C PRO A 239 -23.40 -25.37 -10.41
N GLU A 240 -24.58 -24.76 -10.62
CA GLU A 240 -25.84 -25.51 -10.64
C GLU A 240 -25.71 -26.68 -11.62
N GLN A 241 -25.99 -27.89 -11.14
CA GLN A 241 -26.13 -29.07 -11.99
C GLN A 241 -27.46 -28.93 -12.74
N ASN A 242 -27.43 -28.25 -13.90
CA ASN A 242 -28.51 -28.30 -14.88
C ASN A 242 -28.49 -29.61 -15.65
#